data_AF-A0A225UEC2-F1
#
_entry.id   AF-A0A225UEC2-F1
#
_cell.length_a   1.000
_cell.length_b   1.000
_cell.length_c   1.000
_cell.angle_alpha   90.00
_cell.angle_beta   90.00
_cell.angle_gamma   90.00
#
_symmetry.space_group_name_H-M   'P 1'
#
loop_
_entity.id
_entity.type
_entity.pdbx_description
1 polymer ?
#
loop_
_entity_poly.entity_id
_entity_poly.type
_entity_poly.pdbx_seq_one_letter_code
_entity_poly.pdbx_strand_id
1 'polypeptide(L)' 'MWGDNTIVYFLSSQVVASATTVRRREGTGIPSNMPCPGLVHEYQRYMGGVDRHDQLRLQSHPLQMSIRHFGGYGANFA' A
#
# COMPACT_ATOMS: atom_id res chain seq x y z
N MET A 1 -19.05 -5.36 15.35
CA MET A 1 -18.75 -6.46 14.42
C MET A 1 -17.99 -5.85 13.24
N TRP A 2 -16.87 -6.44 12.83
CA TRP A 2 -16.09 -6.01 11.66
C TRP A 2 -17.03 -5.90 10.45
N GLY A 3 -17.16 -4.69 9.89
CA GLY A 3 -18.30 -4.26 9.08
C GLY A 3 -18.31 -4.70 7.61
N ASP A 4 -17.73 -5.85 7.29
CA ASP A 4 -17.76 -6.37 5.91
C ASP A 4 -18.82 -7.47 5.75
N ASN A 5 -19.48 -7.47 4.58
CA ASN A 5 -20.47 -8.48 4.20
C ASN A 5 -19.82 -9.79 3.68
N THR A 6 -18.50 -9.86 3.68
CA THR A 6 -17.71 -10.99 3.17
C THR A 6 -16.78 -11.52 4.25
N ILE A 7 -16.74 -12.84 4.39
CA ILE A 7 -15.87 -13.51 5.36
C ILE A 7 -14.44 -13.54 4.82
N VAL A 8 -13.49 -13.12 5.66
CA VAL A 8 -12.05 -13.21 5.39
C VAL A 8 -11.39 -13.95 6.53
N TYR A 9 -10.58 -14.96 6.21
CA TYR A 9 -9.85 -15.74 7.20
C TYR A 9 -8.44 -15.19 7.36
N PHE A 10 -8.00 -15.11 8.62
CA PHE A 10 -6.65 -14.71 8.95
C PHE A 10 -5.99 -15.74 9.86
N LEU A 11 -4.70 -15.97 9.63
CA LEU A 11 -3.86 -16.82 10.47
C LEU A 11 -2.67 -15.99 10.94
N SER A 12 -2.36 -16.08 12.23
CA SER A 12 -1.14 -15.48 12.78
C SER A 12 -0.58 -16.33 13.90
N SER A 13 0.74 -16.28 14.07
CA SER A 13 1.45 -16.98 15.14
C SER A 13 1.68 -16.10 16.38
N GLN A 14 1.80 -14.78 16.20
CA GLN A 14 2.27 -13.86 17.25
C GLN A 14 1.29 -12.70 17.54
N VAL A 15 0.15 -12.61 16.85
CA VAL A 15 -0.79 -11.50 17.00
C VAL A 15 -2.11 -12.00 17.59
N VAL A 16 -2.57 -11.34 18.64
CA VAL A 16 -3.83 -11.65 19.30
C VAL A 16 -4.97 -10.86 18.66
N ALA A 17 -6.17 -11.43 18.61
CA ALA A 17 -7.37 -10.78 18.07
C ALA A 17 -8.00 -9.74 19.04
N SER A 18 -7.18 -9.02 19.82
CA SER A 18 -7.66 -7.97 20.72
C SER A 18 -8.34 -6.83 19.96
N ALA A 19 -9.37 -6.22 20.52
CA ALA A 19 -10.07 -5.13 19.84
C ALA A 19 -9.15 -3.91 19.65
N THR A 20 -9.05 -3.42 18.42
CA THR A 20 -8.27 -2.25 18.00
C THR A 20 -9.13 -1.42 17.04
N THR A 21 -8.63 -0.27 16.57
CA THR A 21 -9.31 0.55 15.55
C THR A 21 -8.44 0.68 14.30
N VAL A 22 -9.08 0.83 13.14
CA VAL A 22 -8.41 1.14 11.89
C VAL A 22 -9.12 2.26 11.15
N ARG A 23 -8.35 3.10 10.47
CA ARG A 23 -8.88 4.22 9.69
C ARG A 23 -9.31 3.72 8.31
N ARG A 24 -10.62 3.69 8.07
CA ARG A 24 -11.21 3.22 6.81
C ARG A 24 -11.96 4.36 6.13
N ARG A 25 -11.91 4.41 4.80
CA ARG A 25 -12.71 5.34 4.00
C ARG A 25 -14.00 4.63 3.59
N GLU A 26 -15.13 5.09 4.10
CA GLU A 26 -16.45 4.58 3.68
C GLU A 26 -16.88 5.26 2.37
N GLY A 27 -18.00 4.80 1.79
CA GLY A 27 -18.49 5.25 0.47
C GLY A 27 -18.68 6.76 0.32
N THR A 28 -18.80 7.51 1.43
CA THR A 28 -18.88 8.97 1.47
C THR A 28 -17.54 9.67 1.32
N GLY A 29 -16.43 8.93 1.29
CA GLY A 29 -15.09 9.48 1.11
C GLY A 29 -14.49 10.13 2.36
N ILE A 30 -15.19 10.12 3.50
CA ILE A 30 -14.67 10.60 4.79
C ILE A 30 -14.03 9.41 5.53
N PRO A 31 -12.77 9.53 5.98
CA PRO A 31 -12.15 8.48 6.79
C PRO A 31 -12.78 8.43 8.20
N SER A 32 -13.24 7.25 8.61
CA SER A 32 -13.76 6.95 9.95
C SER A 32 -12.85 5.95 10.66
N ASN A 33 -12.84 5.99 12.00
CA ASN A 33 -12.16 4.98 12.82
C ASN A 33 -13.15 3.85 13.11
N MET A 34 -12.86 2.65 12.62
CA MET A 34 -13.72 1.48 12.76
C MET A 34 -13.07 0.45 13.69
N PRO A 35 -13.84 -0.17 14.62
CA PRO A 35 -13.31 -1.24 15.45
C PRO A 35 -13.00 -2.47 14.59
N CYS A 36 -11.82 -3.06 14.80
CA CYS A 36 -11.34 -4.25 14.11
C CYS A 36 -10.53 -5.14 15.07
N PRO A 37 -10.38 -6.44 14.78
CA PRO A 37 -9.42 -7.27 15.50
C PRO A 37 -7.99 -6.77 15.26
N GLY A 38 -7.13 -6.82 16.28
CA GLY A 38 -5.74 -6.36 16.21
C GLY A 38 -4.93 -7.06 15.12
N LEU A 39 -5.26 -8.32 14.83
CA LEU A 39 -4.70 -9.06 13.71
C LEU A 39 -4.95 -8.35 12.36
N VAL A 40 -6.16 -7.84 12.14
CA VAL A 40 -6.48 -7.13 10.90
C VAL A 40 -5.73 -5.80 10.82
N HIS A 41 -5.61 -5.08 11.94
CA HIS A 41 -4.82 -3.87 12.02
C HIS A 41 -3.34 -4.13 11.65
N GLU A 42 -2.73 -5.16 12.22
CA GLU A 42 -1.34 -5.53 11.90
C GLU A 42 -1.16 -5.98 10.46
N TYR A 43 -2.08 -6.81 9.95
CA TYR A 43 -2.08 -7.20 8.55
C TYR A 43 -2.14 -5.97 7.62
N GLN A 44 -3.07 -5.05 7.87
CA GLN A 44 -3.22 -3.84 7.07
C GLN A 44 -1.98 -2.92 7.16
N ARG A 45 -1.29 -2.90 8.30
CA ARG A 45 -0.08 -2.10 8.50
C ARG A 45 1.10 -2.60 7.64
N TYR A 46 1.27 -3.91 7.55
CA TYR A 46 2.43 -4.52 6.88
C TYR A 46 2.15 -4.94 5.43
N MET A 47 0.89 -5.09 5.05
CA MET A 47 0.48 -5.28 3.66
C MET A 47 0.89 -4.10 2.76
N GLY A 48 1.03 -4.39 1.46
CA GLY A 48 1.34 -3.38 0.45
C GLY A 48 2.80 -2.94 0.40
N GLY A 49 3.70 -3.60 1.14
CA GLY A 49 5.14 -3.35 1.04
C GLY A 49 5.69 -3.64 -0.36
N VAL A 50 5.30 -4.79 -0.92
CA VAL A 50 5.66 -5.20 -2.30
C VAL A 50 5.01 -4.27 -3.32
N ASP A 51 3.70 -4.01 -3.20
CA ASP A 51 3.00 -3.11 -4.12
C ASP A 51 3.61 -1.70 -4.13
N ARG A 52 3.99 -1.17 -2.95
CA ARG A 52 4.66 0.13 -2.84
C ARG A 52 6.03 0.10 -3.51
N HIS A 53 6.79 -0.97 -3.32
CA HIS A 53 8.08 -1.15 -3.99
C HIS A 53 7.90 -1.15 -5.52
N ASP A 54 6.95 -1.93 -6.03
CA ASP A 54 6.66 -2.03 -7.45
C ASP A 54 6.16 -0.71 -8.03
N GLN A 55 5.32 0.03 -7.30
CA GLN A 55 4.88 1.37 -7.70
C GLN A 55 6.06 2.35 -7.83
N LEU A 56 6.96 2.37 -6.84
CA LEU A 56 8.16 3.23 -6.90
C LEU A 56 9.08 2.82 -8.04
N ARG A 57 9.26 1.52 -8.25
CA ARG A 57 10.02 0.99 -9.37
C ARG A 57 9.39 1.49 -10.67
N LEU A 58 8.10 1.29 -10.89
CA LEU A 58 7.36 1.75 -12.08
C LEU A 58 7.44 3.27 -12.29
N GLN A 59 7.37 4.07 -11.22
CA GLN A 59 7.53 5.53 -11.30
C GLN A 59 8.96 5.96 -11.67
N SER A 60 9.97 5.17 -11.32
CA SER A 60 11.37 5.46 -11.66
C SER A 60 11.72 5.12 -13.12
N HIS A 61 11.00 4.20 -13.76
CA HIS A 61 11.22 3.84 -15.17
C HIS A 61 11.11 5.02 -16.15
N PRO A 62 10.09 5.90 -16.11
CA PRO A 62 10.02 7.04 -17.03
C PRO A 62 11.17 8.04 -16.84
N LEU A 63 11.65 8.22 -15.60
CA LEU A 63 12.82 9.07 -15.32
C LEU A 63 14.12 8.45 -15.85
N GLN A 64 14.30 7.15 -15.68
CA GLN A 64 15.47 6.45 -16.22
C GLN A 64 15.46 6.46 -17.76
N MET A 65 14.29 6.30 -18.38
CA MET A 65 14.15 6.39 -19.83
C MET A 65 14.39 7.83 -20.33
N SER A 66 13.90 8.87 -19.66
CA SER A 66 14.13 10.26 -20.10
C SER A 66 15.62 10.63 -20.07
N ILE A 67 16.35 10.21 -19.03
CA ILE A 67 17.81 10.40 -18.94
C ILE A 67 18.54 9.65 -20.06
N ARG A 68 18.12 8.41 -20.39
CA ARG A 68 18.71 7.63 -21.48
C ARG A 68 18.52 8.27 -22.85
N HIS A 69 17.34 8.85 -23.12
CA HIS A 69 17.10 9.56 -24.38
C HIS A 69 17.93 10.84 -24.47
N PHE A 70 18.04 11.63 -23.39
CA PHE A 70 18.84 12.85 -23.38
C PHE A 70 20.34 12.61 -23.56
N GLY A 71 20.87 11.54 -22.96
CA GLY A 71 22.27 11.13 -23.16
C GLY A 71 22.62 10.74 -24.60
N GLY A 72 21.62 10.39 -25.44
CA GLY A 72 21.81 10.10 -26.86
C GLY A 72 21.85 11.33 -27.77
N TYR A 73 21.24 12.44 -27.37
CA TYR A 73 21.22 13.71 -28.14
C TYR A 73 22.30 14.71 -27.67
N GLY A 74 23.04 14.40 -26.61
CA GLY A 74 24.09 15.25 -26.02
C GLY A 74 25.53 14.98 -26.47
N ALA A 75 25.75 14.15 -27.49
CA ALA A 75 27.08 13.77 -27.97
C ALA A 75 27.52 14.49 -29.27
N ASN A 76 27.05 15.72 -29.51
CA ASN A 76 27.48 16.57 -30.64
C ASN A 76 27.44 18.07 -30.29
N PHE A 77 27.95 18.47 -29.13
CA PHE A 77 28.25 19.89 -28.84
C PHE A 77 29.55 20.01 -28.03
N ALA A 78 30.68 19.81 -28.70
CA ALA A 78 31.98 20.45 -28.47
C ALA A 78 32.98 19.90 -29.49
#